data_AF-A0A371S1C9-F1
#
_entry.id   AF-A0A371S1C9-F1
#
_cell.length_a   1.000
_cell.length_b   1.000
_cell.length_c   1.000
_cell.angle_alpha   90.00
_cell.angle_beta   90.00
_cell.angle_gamma   90.00
#
_symmetry.space_group_name_H-M   'P 1'
#
loop_
_entity.id
_entity.type
_entity.pdbx_description
1 polymer ?
#
loop_
_entity_poly.entity_id
_entity_poly.type
_entity_poly.pdbx_seq_one_letter_code
_entity_poly.pdbx_strand_id
1 'polypeptide(L)'
;MNNPYSLLLKEYISQSGLSLTEIEYEMRKRGLSKNKAYLSSLQNGKMPPPPLNVTHALCDITGGDPLRLSLTGVLMEISEQDFFLINKDKNKVSSADAIKEIIVTTIATLMDINKYKLSRLFSDSFIKNGIELTEEDALEALTYNDAKEVLYQIMEGISLSKIIKEGTKSLEEEAEEIVQHTARNIEIKFEEKGQTVSGILKEKTTILDAIYLEDEVSDEEFDYMLHCLVVYRKLNLKPIK
;
A
#
# COMPACT_ATOMS: atom_id res chain seq x y z
N MET A 1 15.20 -4.58 3.94
CA MET A 1 14.15 -3.94 3.14
C MET A 1 13.08 -3.49 4.11
N ASN A 2 12.55 -2.27 3.97
CA ASN A 2 11.40 -1.84 4.77
C ASN A 2 10.14 -2.37 4.10
N ASN A 3 9.43 -3.30 4.73
CA ASN A 3 8.16 -3.81 4.22
C ASN A 3 6.98 -2.94 4.70
N PRO A 4 5.85 -2.87 3.98
CA PRO A 4 4.72 -1.99 4.32
C PRO A 4 4.24 -2.13 5.77
N TYR A 5 4.18 -3.36 6.29
CA TYR A 5 3.82 -3.64 7.68
C TYR A 5 4.78 -2.97 8.67
N SER A 6 6.09 -3.09 8.43
CA SER A 6 7.13 -2.51 9.29
C SER A 6 7.11 -0.99 9.28
N LEU A 7 6.82 -0.36 8.14
CA LEU A 7 6.68 1.08 8.02
C LEU A 7 5.48 1.58 8.84
N LEU A 8 4.34 0.91 8.69
CA LEU A 8 3.12 1.24 9.41
C LEU A 8 3.26 1.01 10.93
N LEU A 9 3.85 -0.12 11.34
CA LEU A 9 4.11 -0.38 12.75
C LEU A 9 5.06 0.67 13.35
N LYS A 10 6.09 1.08 12.59
CA LYS A 10 7.03 2.10 13.05
C LYS A 10 6.34 3.47 13.21
N GLU A 11 5.41 3.81 12.32
CA GLU A 11 4.55 4.98 12.43
C GLU A 11 3.73 4.93 13.73
N TYR A 12 3.03 3.81 13.99
CA TYR A 12 2.21 3.66 15.19
C TYR A 12 3.03 3.74 16.48
N ILE A 13 4.19 3.10 16.52
CA ILE A 13 5.11 3.20 17.65
C ILE A 13 5.54 4.65 17.86
N SER A 14 5.91 5.36 16.79
CA SER A 14 6.32 6.76 16.87
C SER A 14 5.20 7.67 17.37
N GLN A 15 3.97 7.48 16.89
CA GLN A 15 2.80 8.28 17.30
C GLN A 15 2.36 8.00 18.73
N SER A 16 2.54 6.76 19.22
CA SER A 16 2.21 6.39 20.60
C SER A 16 3.10 7.06 21.65
N GLY A 17 4.30 7.53 21.26
CA GLY A 17 5.32 8.05 22.18
C GLY A 17 5.96 6.97 23.07
N LEU A 18 5.60 5.70 22.92
CA LEU A 18 6.12 4.60 23.73
C LEU A 18 7.47 4.09 23.19
N SER A 19 8.39 3.83 24.11
CA SER A 19 9.61 3.08 23.80
C SER A 19 9.30 1.60 23.59
N LEU A 20 10.19 0.89 22.87
CA LEU A 20 10.08 -0.56 22.73
C LEU A 20 10.10 -1.33 24.06
N THR A 21 10.68 -0.74 25.10
CA THR A 21 10.78 -1.38 26.42
C THR A 21 9.44 -1.30 27.15
N GLU A 22 8.73 -0.17 26.99
CA GLU A 22 7.36 0.00 27.50
C GLU A 22 6.38 -0.89 26.74
N ILE A 23 6.51 -0.98 25.41
CA ILE A 23 5.68 -1.88 24.60
C ILE A 23 5.91 -3.34 25.01
N GLU A 24 7.16 -3.78 25.21
CA GLU A 24 7.46 -5.12 25.72
C GLU A 24 6.82 -5.38 27.10
N TYR A 25 6.84 -4.38 27.98
CA TYR A 25 6.21 -4.49 29.29
C TYR A 25 4.68 -4.64 29.18
N GLU A 26 4.04 -3.85 28.33
CA GLU A 26 2.60 -3.91 28.06
C GLU A 26 2.17 -5.21 27.35
N MET A 27 2.99 -5.73 26.45
CA MET A 27 2.78 -7.04 25.81
C MET A 27 2.80 -8.17 26.85
N ARG A 28 3.76 -8.13 27.80
CA ARG A 28 3.84 -9.14 28.87
C ARG A 28 2.62 -9.14 29.79
N LYS A 29 2.06 -7.98 30.12
CA LYS A 29 0.81 -7.88 30.89
C LYS A 29 -0.36 -8.60 30.22
N ARG A 30 -0.35 -8.69 28.89
CA ARG A 30 -1.36 -9.37 28.07
C ARG A 30 -1.04 -10.85 27.82
N GLY A 31 -0.05 -11.41 28.52
CA GLY A 31 0.38 -12.79 28.35
C GLY A 31 1.20 -13.05 27.09
N LEU A 32 1.63 -12.01 26.37
CA LEU A 32 2.44 -12.12 25.15
C LEU A 32 3.92 -11.89 25.48
N SER A 33 4.68 -12.99 25.54
CA SER A 33 6.13 -12.97 25.80
C SER A 33 6.94 -12.53 24.57
N LYS A 34 6.80 -11.27 24.14
CA LYS A 34 7.57 -10.67 23.04
C LYS A 34 8.59 -9.69 23.59
N ASN A 35 9.89 -9.97 23.39
CA ASN A 35 10.97 -9.16 23.93
C ASN A 35 11.30 -7.93 23.05
N LYS A 36 12.04 -6.96 23.58
CA LYS A 36 12.50 -5.78 22.83
C LYS A 36 13.21 -6.11 21.52
N ALA A 37 14.01 -7.18 21.49
CA ALA A 37 14.73 -7.61 20.28
C ALA A 37 13.78 -8.06 19.17
N TYR A 38 12.71 -8.76 19.53
CA TYR A 38 11.62 -9.14 18.63
C TYR A 38 10.92 -7.90 18.08
N LEU A 39 10.51 -6.96 18.94
CA LEU A 39 9.83 -5.73 18.53
C LEU A 39 10.72 -4.87 17.61
N SER A 40 12.01 -4.79 17.91
CA SER A 40 13.01 -4.10 17.08
C SER A 40 13.15 -4.77 15.72
N SER A 41 13.26 -6.10 15.68
CA SER A 41 13.35 -6.84 14.41
C SER A 41 12.09 -6.67 13.56
N LEU A 42 10.91 -6.62 14.20
CA LEU A 42 9.64 -6.48 13.53
C LEU A 42 9.46 -5.09 12.89
N GLN A 43 9.67 -4.01 13.67
CA GLN A 43 9.53 -2.64 13.13
C GLN A 43 10.58 -2.28 12.08
N ASN A 44 11.69 -3.02 12.03
CA ASN A 44 12.77 -2.82 11.05
C ASN A 44 12.63 -3.75 9.84
N GLY A 45 11.52 -4.48 9.71
CA GLY A 45 11.24 -5.35 8.57
C GLY A 45 12.19 -6.56 8.46
N LYS A 46 12.82 -6.97 9.57
CA LYS A 46 13.70 -8.17 9.62
C LYS A 46 12.91 -9.46 9.85
N MET A 47 11.63 -9.35 10.14
CA MET A 47 10.71 -10.47 10.35
C MET A 47 9.42 -10.22 9.56
N PRO A 48 8.71 -11.28 9.16
CA PRO A 48 7.39 -11.15 8.55
C PRO A 48 6.37 -10.62 9.58
N PRO A 49 5.21 -10.15 9.10
CA PRO A 49 4.06 -9.84 9.94
C PRO A 49 3.77 -10.97 10.94
N PRO A 50 3.49 -10.66 12.21
CA PRO A 50 3.20 -11.67 13.22
C PRO A 50 1.74 -12.11 13.15
N PRO A 51 1.36 -13.18 13.89
CA PRO A 51 -0.04 -13.59 13.97
C PRO A 51 -0.97 -12.48 14.48
N LEU A 52 -2.24 -12.54 14.08
CA LEU A 52 -3.24 -11.48 14.35
C LEU A 52 -3.35 -11.08 15.82
N ASN A 53 -3.23 -12.02 16.76
CA ASN A 53 -3.28 -11.70 18.20
C ASN A 53 -2.14 -10.78 18.65
N VAL A 54 -0.94 -10.93 18.07
CA VAL A 54 0.21 -10.05 18.33
C VAL A 54 0.00 -8.71 17.65
N THR A 55 -0.49 -8.69 16.41
CA THR A 55 -0.82 -7.46 15.67
C THR A 55 -1.86 -6.62 16.42
N HIS A 56 -2.95 -7.24 16.87
CA HIS A 56 -3.98 -6.58 17.68
C HIS A 56 -3.41 -6.01 18.97
N ALA A 57 -2.63 -6.79 19.72
CA ALA A 57 -2.03 -6.31 20.96
C ALA A 57 -1.09 -5.12 20.72
N LEU A 58 -0.32 -5.12 19.63
CA LEU A 58 0.50 -3.98 19.24
C LEU A 58 -0.35 -2.73 18.95
N CYS A 59 -1.43 -2.88 18.20
CA CYS A 59 -2.35 -1.77 17.92
C CYS A 59 -3.03 -1.24 19.19
N ASP A 60 -3.50 -2.12 20.08
CA ASP A 60 -4.10 -1.73 21.36
C ASP A 60 -3.12 -0.94 22.26
N ILE A 61 -1.83 -1.29 22.21
CA ILE A 61 -0.79 -0.62 23.00
C ILE A 61 -0.39 0.72 22.36
N THR A 62 -0.29 0.76 21.04
CA THR A 62 0.22 1.92 20.31
C THR A 62 -0.87 2.91 19.89
N GLY A 63 -2.14 2.54 20.02
CA GLY A 63 -3.28 3.31 19.49
C GLY A 63 -3.45 3.18 17.97
N GLY A 64 -2.75 2.23 17.34
CA GLY A 64 -2.83 1.97 15.91
C GLY A 64 -4.15 1.32 15.48
N ASP A 65 -4.46 1.38 14.18
CA ASP A 65 -5.63 0.70 13.62
C ASP A 65 -5.34 -0.79 13.42
N PRO A 66 -6.02 -1.71 14.16
CA PRO A 66 -5.79 -3.14 14.07
C PRO A 66 -6.21 -3.73 12.73
N LEU A 67 -7.26 -3.19 12.08
CA LEU A 67 -7.72 -3.68 10.78
C LEU A 67 -6.69 -3.33 9.71
N ARG A 68 -6.22 -2.07 9.70
CA ARG A 68 -5.23 -1.58 8.74
C ARG A 68 -3.92 -2.38 8.81
N LEU A 69 -3.39 -2.58 10.02
CA LEU A 69 -2.12 -3.30 10.19
C LEU A 69 -2.26 -4.81 9.88
N SER A 70 -3.37 -5.42 10.27
CA SER A 70 -3.66 -6.83 9.98
C SER A 70 -3.81 -7.07 8.49
N LEU A 71 -4.62 -6.25 7.81
CA LEU A 71 -4.82 -6.36 6.37
C LEU A 71 -3.52 -6.13 5.60
N THR A 72 -2.68 -5.19 6.06
CA THR A 72 -1.34 -4.99 5.49
C THR A 72 -0.50 -6.28 5.56
N GLY A 73 -0.55 -6.99 6.68
CA GLY A 73 0.18 -8.26 6.83
C GLY A 73 -0.34 -9.36 5.91
N VAL A 74 -1.66 -9.51 5.81
CA VAL A 74 -2.31 -10.48 4.92
C VAL A 74 -2.01 -10.19 3.45
N LEU A 75 -2.14 -8.93 3.02
CA LEU A 75 -1.86 -8.52 1.64
C LEU A 75 -0.40 -8.73 1.27
N MET A 76 0.54 -8.51 2.21
CA MET A 76 1.94 -8.83 1.98
C MET A 76 2.15 -10.32 1.72
N GLU A 77 1.57 -11.19 2.55
CA GLU A 77 1.67 -12.64 2.38
C GLU A 77 1.07 -13.12 1.05
N ILE A 78 -0.10 -12.60 0.68
CA ILE A 78 -0.74 -12.83 -0.62
C ILE A 78 0.18 -12.36 -1.75
N SER A 79 0.74 -11.15 -1.66
CA SER A 79 1.63 -10.62 -2.71
C SER A 79 2.92 -11.44 -2.86
N GLU A 80 3.46 -11.97 -1.77
CA GLU A 80 4.65 -12.83 -1.83
C GLU A 80 4.35 -14.20 -2.47
N GLN A 81 3.12 -14.71 -2.34
CA GLN A 81 2.71 -16.00 -2.91
C GLN A 81 2.21 -15.87 -4.36
N ASP A 82 1.35 -14.89 -4.63
CA ASP A 82 0.61 -14.78 -5.90
C ASP A 82 1.36 -13.99 -6.98
N PHE A 83 2.19 -13.00 -6.63
CA PHE A 83 3.02 -12.29 -7.62
C PHE A 83 4.06 -13.23 -8.29
N PHE A 84 4.39 -14.33 -7.61
CA PHE A 84 5.21 -15.42 -8.16
C PHE A 84 4.44 -16.38 -9.07
N LEU A 85 3.13 -16.53 -8.91
CA LEU A 85 2.29 -17.36 -9.77
C LEU A 85 1.87 -16.62 -11.04
N ILE A 86 1.55 -15.32 -10.94
CA ILE A 86 1.18 -14.46 -12.07
C ILE A 86 2.29 -14.34 -13.13
N ASN A 87 3.57 -14.47 -12.73
CA ASN A 87 4.71 -14.39 -13.65
C ASN A 87 5.09 -15.73 -14.32
N LYS A 88 4.47 -16.85 -13.96
CA LYS A 88 4.93 -18.18 -14.38
C LYS A 88 4.20 -18.70 -15.62
N ASP A 89 2.95 -18.30 -15.83
CA ASP A 89 2.21 -18.59 -17.05
C ASP A 89 2.36 -17.44 -18.05
N LYS A 90 2.69 -17.79 -19.30
CA LYS A 90 3.00 -16.87 -20.40
C LYS A 90 1.82 -16.00 -20.88
N ASN A 91 0.71 -16.00 -20.15
CA ASN A 91 -0.39 -15.07 -20.36
C ASN A 91 -0.23 -13.92 -19.37
N LYS A 92 0.30 -12.79 -19.85
CA LYS A 92 0.45 -11.53 -19.11
C LYS A 92 -0.89 -11.15 -18.43
N VAL A 93 -1.11 -11.56 -17.19
CA VAL A 93 -2.09 -10.89 -16.33
C VAL A 93 -1.43 -9.60 -15.90
N SER A 94 -2.01 -8.46 -16.29
CA SER A 94 -1.47 -7.15 -15.90
C SER A 94 -1.48 -7.02 -14.38
N SER A 95 -0.51 -6.31 -13.81
CA SER A 95 -0.49 -5.98 -12.37
C SER A 95 -1.80 -5.30 -11.93
N ALA A 96 -2.46 -4.58 -12.84
CA ALA A 96 -3.76 -4.00 -12.60
C ALA A 96 -4.84 -5.07 -12.37
N ASP A 97 -4.89 -6.11 -13.19
CA ASP A 97 -5.92 -7.15 -13.08
C ASP A 97 -5.70 -8.04 -11.83
N ALA A 98 -4.45 -8.25 -11.43
CA ALA A 98 -4.14 -8.89 -10.15
C ALA A 98 -4.63 -8.05 -8.95
N ILE A 99 -4.41 -6.73 -8.98
CA ILE A 99 -4.93 -5.82 -7.96
C ILE A 99 -6.47 -5.84 -7.95
N LYS A 100 -7.10 -5.86 -9.14
CA LYS A 100 -8.56 -5.98 -9.24
C LYS A 100 -9.06 -7.25 -8.57
N GLU A 101 -8.44 -8.38 -8.88
CA GLU A 101 -8.78 -9.69 -8.31
C GLU A 101 -8.76 -9.67 -6.78
N ILE A 102 -7.70 -9.12 -6.21
CA ILE A 102 -7.50 -9.01 -4.76
C ILE A 102 -8.59 -8.13 -4.14
N ILE A 103 -8.87 -6.97 -4.72
CA ILE A 103 -9.89 -6.04 -4.21
C ILE A 103 -11.28 -6.68 -4.25
N VAL A 104 -11.68 -7.22 -5.40
CA VAL A 104 -13.00 -7.86 -5.59
C VAL A 104 -13.17 -9.01 -4.60
N THR A 105 -12.19 -9.90 -4.55
CA THR A 105 -12.26 -11.07 -3.67
C THR A 105 -12.32 -10.65 -2.20
N THR A 106 -11.52 -9.66 -1.79
CA THR A 106 -11.54 -9.16 -0.40
C THR A 106 -12.91 -8.59 -0.04
N ILE A 107 -13.48 -7.73 -0.89
CA ILE A 107 -14.80 -7.12 -0.62
C ILE A 107 -15.89 -8.20 -0.62
N ALA A 108 -15.89 -9.12 -1.59
CA ALA A 108 -16.86 -10.21 -1.65
C ALA A 108 -16.80 -11.11 -0.41
N THR A 109 -15.61 -11.44 0.08
CA THR A 109 -15.43 -12.20 1.33
C THR A 109 -15.97 -11.42 2.54
N LEU A 110 -15.68 -10.12 2.64
CA LEU A 110 -16.22 -9.29 3.71
C LEU A 110 -17.75 -9.20 3.66
N MET A 111 -18.33 -9.15 2.47
CA MET A 111 -19.78 -9.19 2.29
C MET A 111 -20.38 -10.51 2.75
N ASP A 112 -19.80 -11.66 2.36
CA ASP A 112 -20.29 -12.98 2.78
C ASP A 112 -20.18 -13.18 4.30
N ILE A 113 -19.07 -12.78 4.92
CA ILE A 113 -18.90 -12.83 6.38
C ILE A 113 -19.99 -12.00 7.09
N ASN A 114 -20.38 -10.86 6.50
CA ASN A 114 -21.33 -9.92 7.10
C ASN A 114 -22.74 -10.02 6.50
N LYS A 115 -23.05 -11.06 5.71
CA LYS A 115 -24.27 -11.10 4.88
C LYS A 115 -25.57 -10.97 5.65
N TYR A 116 -25.66 -11.47 6.88
CA TYR A 116 -26.84 -11.29 7.72
C TYR A 116 -27.05 -9.83 8.13
N LYS A 117 -25.97 -9.13 8.48
CA LYS A 117 -26.06 -7.71 8.82
C LYS A 117 -26.35 -6.86 7.58
N LEU A 118 -25.75 -7.21 6.45
CA LEU A 118 -25.91 -6.50 5.19
C LEU A 118 -27.30 -6.72 4.58
N SER A 119 -27.81 -7.94 4.55
CA SER A 119 -29.16 -8.27 4.05
C SER A 119 -30.23 -7.44 4.75
N ARG A 120 -30.15 -7.34 6.08
CA ARG A 120 -31.03 -6.46 6.86
C ARG A 120 -30.91 -4.98 6.46
N LEU A 121 -29.68 -4.46 6.35
CA LEU A 121 -29.45 -3.08 5.93
C LEU A 121 -29.98 -2.80 4.51
N PHE A 122 -29.79 -3.73 3.59
CA PHE A 122 -30.29 -3.63 2.23
C PHE A 122 -31.81 -3.69 2.21
N SER A 123 -32.43 -4.69 2.83
CA SER A 123 -33.89 -4.80 2.93
C SER A 123 -34.50 -3.51 3.49
N ASP A 124 -33.98 -2.98 4.60
CA ASP A 124 -34.42 -1.70 5.18
C ASP A 124 -34.28 -0.52 4.20
N SER A 125 -33.21 -0.50 3.39
CA SER A 125 -32.97 0.54 2.39
C SER A 125 -33.90 0.42 1.19
N PHE A 126 -34.12 -0.79 0.68
CA PHE A 126 -35.00 -1.06 -0.47
C PHE A 126 -36.47 -0.78 -0.12
N ILE A 127 -36.92 -1.20 1.08
CA ILE A 127 -38.27 -0.89 1.58
C ILE A 127 -38.50 0.61 1.66
N LYS A 128 -37.51 1.39 2.14
CA LYS A 128 -37.58 2.86 2.17
C LYS A 128 -37.71 3.49 0.79
N ASN A 129 -37.25 2.82 -0.25
CA ASN A 129 -37.35 3.24 -1.64
C ASN A 129 -38.57 2.63 -2.37
N GLY A 130 -39.49 1.99 -1.64
CA GLY A 130 -40.71 1.41 -2.19
C GLY A 130 -40.49 0.11 -2.96
N ILE A 131 -39.36 -0.55 -2.76
CA ILE A 131 -39.04 -1.85 -3.37
C ILE A 131 -39.29 -2.94 -2.32
N GLU A 132 -40.20 -3.87 -2.62
CA GLU A 132 -40.44 -5.04 -1.78
C GLU A 132 -39.27 -6.01 -1.94
N LEU A 133 -38.36 -5.99 -0.96
CA LEU A 133 -37.25 -6.93 -0.82
C LEU A 133 -37.18 -7.37 0.64
N THR A 134 -37.45 -8.65 0.91
CA THR A 134 -37.35 -9.17 2.27
C THR A 134 -35.88 -9.39 2.68
N GLU A 135 -35.63 -9.56 3.98
CA GLU A 135 -34.30 -9.94 4.47
C GLU A 135 -33.84 -11.29 3.91
N GLU A 136 -34.78 -12.23 3.71
CA GLU A 136 -34.51 -13.56 3.15
C GLU A 136 -34.10 -13.46 1.67
N ASP A 137 -34.84 -12.68 0.87
CA ASP A 137 -34.48 -12.41 -0.54
C ASP A 137 -33.11 -11.73 -0.65
N ALA A 138 -32.84 -10.76 0.23
CA ALA A 138 -31.56 -10.08 0.27
C ALA A 138 -30.41 -11.01 0.69
N LEU A 139 -30.68 -11.95 1.59
CA LEU A 139 -29.69 -12.94 2.05
C LEU A 139 -29.35 -13.95 0.94
N GLU A 140 -30.35 -14.42 0.19
CA GLU A 140 -30.15 -15.30 -0.96
C GLU A 140 -29.37 -14.62 -2.09
N ALA A 141 -29.56 -13.31 -2.29
CA ALA A 141 -28.85 -12.54 -3.30
C ALA A 141 -27.40 -12.14 -2.92
N LEU A 142 -27.02 -12.25 -1.64
CA LEU A 142 -25.70 -11.86 -1.13
C LEU A 142 -24.75 -13.05 -1.00
N THR A 143 -24.76 -13.97 -1.97
CA THR A 143 -23.74 -15.02 -2.00
C THR A 143 -22.37 -14.43 -2.36
N TYR A 144 -21.30 -15.11 -1.97
CA TYR A 144 -19.94 -14.72 -2.34
C TYR A 144 -19.77 -14.60 -3.86
N ASN A 145 -20.32 -15.54 -4.64
CA ASN A 145 -20.16 -15.56 -6.10
C ASN A 145 -20.92 -14.41 -6.75
N ASP A 146 -22.16 -14.16 -6.32
CA ASP A 146 -22.97 -13.07 -6.87
C ASP A 146 -22.36 -11.71 -6.53
N ALA A 147 -21.91 -11.52 -5.28
CA ALA A 147 -21.20 -10.32 -4.86
C ALA A 147 -19.92 -10.11 -5.67
N LYS A 148 -19.15 -11.18 -5.90
CA LYS A 148 -17.93 -11.16 -6.69
C LYS A 148 -18.21 -10.75 -8.14
N GLU A 149 -19.21 -11.33 -8.80
CA GLU A 149 -19.58 -10.96 -10.17
C GLU A 149 -20.03 -9.49 -10.29
N VAL A 150 -20.90 -9.03 -9.38
CA VAL A 150 -21.37 -7.64 -9.36
C VAL A 150 -20.20 -6.67 -9.18
N LEU A 151 -19.27 -6.98 -8.27
CA LEU A 151 -18.08 -6.16 -8.04
C LEU A 151 -17.15 -6.14 -9.25
N TYR A 152 -16.97 -7.24 -9.98
CA TYR A 152 -16.21 -7.20 -11.24
C TYR A 152 -16.85 -6.27 -12.25
N GLN A 153 -18.16 -6.37 -12.46
CA GLN A 153 -18.86 -5.51 -13.42
C GLN A 153 -18.72 -4.03 -13.05
N ILE A 154 -18.84 -3.70 -11.76
CA ILE A 154 -18.59 -2.35 -11.25
C ILE A 154 -17.15 -1.93 -11.58
N MET A 155 -16.17 -2.80 -11.31
CA MET A 155 -14.76 -2.46 -11.50
C MET A 155 -14.29 -2.48 -12.96
N GLU A 156 -14.94 -3.19 -13.87
CA GLU A 156 -14.71 -3.08 -15.32
C GLU A 156 -15.07 -1.69 -15.83
N GLY A 157 -16.10 -1.06 -15.23
CA GLY A 157 -16.42 0.35 -15.48
C GLY A 157 -15.43 1.34 -14.87
N ILE A 158 -14.53 0.89 -13.99
CA ILE A 158 -13.53 1.73 -13.32
C ILE A 158 -12.17 1.54 -14.01
N SER A 159 -11.72 2.59 -14.72
CA SER A 159 -10.35 2.63 -15.22
C SER A 159 -9.38 2.85 -14.05
N LEU A 160 -8.91 1.75 -13.44
CA LEU A 160 -7.87 1.82 -12.39
C LEU A 160 -6.61 2.52 -12.88
N SER A 161 -6.25 2.39 -14.16
CA SER A 161 -5.12 3.13 -14.75
C SER A 161 -5.35 4.64 -14.72
N LYS A 162 -6.59 5.11 -14.92
CA LYS A 162 -6.94 6.53 -14.77
C LYS A 162 -6.88 6.98 -13.31
N ILE A 163 -7.42 6.20 -12.37
CA ILE A 163 -7.35 6.52 -10.92
C ILE A 163 -5.91 6.56 -10.44
N ILE A 164 -5.09 5.59 -10.85
CA ILE A 164 -3.66 5.54 -10.51
C ILE A 164 -2.96 6.74 -11.13
N LYS A 165 -3.18 7.06 -12.41
CA LYS A 165 -2.58 8.22 -13.09
C LYS A 165 -2.96 9.56 -12.45
N GLU A 166 -4.23 9.73 -12.09
CA GLU A 166 -4.71 10.94 -11.41
C GLU A 166 -4.15 11.05 -9.98
N GLY A 167 -4.06 9.94 -9.26
CA GLY A 167 -3.43 9.88 -7.93
C GLY A 167 -1.92 10.11 -7.95
N THR A 168 -1.20 9.57 -8.93
CA THR A 168 0.24 9.83 -9.10
C THR A 168 0.51 11.27 -9.50
N LYS A 169 -0.32 11.86 -10.36
CA LYS A 169 -0.20 13.27 -10.74
C LYS A 169 -0.34 14.21 -9.53
N SER A 170 -1.28 13.91 -8.63
CA SER A 170 -1.41 14.65 -7.37
C SER A 170 -0.18 14.54 -6.47
N LEU A 171 0.51 13.39 -6.47
CA LEU A 171 1.75 13.18 -5.70
C LEU A 171 2.96 13.83 -6.36
N GLU A 172 3.00 13.89 -7.70
CA GLU A 172 4.03 14.60 -8.46
C GLU A 172 3.94 16.11 -8.25
N GLU A 173 2.73 16.68 -8.26
CA GLU A 173 2.49 18.10 -7.97
C GLU A 173 2.89 18.47 -6.53
N GLU A 174 2.56 17.64 -5.53
CA GLU A 174 3.04 17.82 -4.15
C GLU A 174 4.57 17.68 -4.02
N ALA A 175 5.17 16.72 -4.74
CA ALA A 175 6.61 16.53 -4.74
C ALA A 175 7.35 17.72 -5.39
N GLU A 176 6.80 18.29 -6.46
CA GLU A 176 7.34 19.46 -7.15
C GLU A 176 7.27 20.70 -6.26
N GLU A 177 6.17 20.89 -5.52
CA GLU A 177 6.03 21.98 -4.54
C GLU A 177 7.06 21.86 -3.41
N ILE A 178 7.29 20.65 -2.88
CA ILE A 178 8.31 20.38 -1.86
C ILE A 178 9.73 20.66 -2.39
N VAL A 179 10.03 20.28 -3.63
CA VAL A 179 11.34 20.52 -4.26
C VAL A 179 11.56 22.02 -4.46
N GLN A 180 10.57 22.77 -4.96
CA GLN A 180 10.66 24.22 -5.14
C GLN A 180 10.81 24.96 -3.80
N HIS A 181 10.06 24.54 -2.77
CA HIS A 181 10.18 25.11 -1.43
C HIS A 181 11.55 24.85 -0.82
N THR A 182 12.08 23.63 -1.01
CA THR A 182 13.43 23.26 -0.54
C THR A 182 14.52 24.03 -1.28
N ALA A 183 14.39 24.21 -2.61
CA ALA A 183 15.32 25.00 -3.41
C ALA A 183 15.37 26.47 -2.96
N ARG A 184 14.22 27.10 -2.71
CA ARG A 184 14.16 28.47 -2.14
C ARG A 184 14.82 28.57 -0.77
N ASN A 185 14.55 27.62 0.13
CA ASN A 185 15.14 27.62 1.47
C ASN A 185 16.66 27.41 1.44
N ILE A 186 17.15 26.69 0.43
CA ILE A 186 18.57 26.51 0.16
C ILE A 186 19.17 27.81 -0.38
N GLU A 187 18.55 28.45 -1.38
CA GLU A 187 18.98 29.75 -1.91
C GLU A 187 19.10 30.81 -0.82
N ILE A 188 18.08 30.97 0.04
CA ILE A 188 18.10 31.89 1.19
C ILE A 188 19.31 31.63 2.09
N LYS A 189 19.57 30.36 2.44
CA LYS A 189 20.72 29.99 3.30
C LYS A 189 22.09 30.18 2.63
N PHE A 190 22.14 30.19 1.31
CA PHE A 190 23.38 30.41 0.54
C PHE A 190 23.64 31.91 0.32
N GLU A 191 22.59 32.71 0.12
CA GLU A 191 22.66 34.18 0.10
C GLU A 191 23.14 34.73 1.45
N GLU A 192 22.62 34.19 2.57
CA GLU A 192 23.09 34.52 3.93
C GLU A 192 24.58 34.21 4.16
N LYS A 193 25.17 33.33 3.34
CA LYS A 193 26.60 32.93 3.41
C LYS A 193 27.47 33.56 2.31
N GLY A 194 26.92 34.44 1.48
CA GLY A 194 27.66 35.15 0.44
C GLY A 194 28.18 34.26 -0.71
N GLN A 195 27.54 33.12 -0.97
CA GLN A 195 27.90 32.20 -2.07
C GLN A 195 26.78 32.14 -3.12
N THR A 196 27.12 32.19 -4.41
CA THR A 196 26.13 32.13 -5.50
C THR A 196 25.90 30.69 -5.98
N VAL A 197 24.62 30.29 -6.02
CA VAL A 197 24.13 28.95 -6.39
C VAL A 197 24.54 28.54 -7.81
N SER A 198 24.73 29.51 -8.72
CA SER A 198 25.12 29.27 -10.11
C SER A 198 26.52 28.66 -10.27
N GLY A 199 27.41 28.84 -9.29
CA GLY A 199 28.77 28.30 -9.32
C GLY A 199 28.85 26.80 -9.07
N ILE A 200 27.90 26.25 -8.31
CA ILE A 200 27.89 24.83 -7.88
C ILE A 200 27.00 23.98 -8.80
N LEU A 201 25.89 24.54 -9.32
CA LEU A 201 24.97 23.80 -10.19
C LEU A 201 25.58 23.42 -11.55
N LYS A 202 26.52 24.22 -12.08
CA LYS A 202 27.23 23.89 -13.33
C LYS A 202 28.08 22.62 -13.25
N GLU A 203 28.45 22.17 -12.05
CA GLU A 203 29.22 20.94 -11.84
C GLU A 203 28.33 19.68 -11.72
N LYS A 204 26.99 19.83 -11.60
CA LYS A 204 26.06 18.73 -11.33
C LYS A 204 24.90 18.57 -12.32
N THR A 205 24.77 19.45 -13.32
CA THR A 205 23.69 19.41 -14.33
C THR A 205 23.72 18.21 -15.28
N THR A 206 24.73 17.34 -15.26
CA THR A 206 24.81 16.19 -16.16
C THR A 206 23.82 15.05 -15.84
N ILE A 207 23.17 15.06 -14.67
CA ILE A 207 22.28 13.96 -14.23
C ILE A 207 20.80 14.25 -14.50
N LEU A 208 20.37 15.52 -14.45
CA LEU A 208 18.96 15.88 -14.68
C LEU A 208 18.59 15.91 -16.17
N ASP A 209 19.53 16.29 -17.04
CA ASP A 209 19.33 16.27 -18.49
C ASP A 209 19.19 14.82 -19.03
N ALA A 210 19.60 13.80 -18.27
CA ALA A 210 19.45 12.39 -18.63
C ALA A 210 18.08 11.80 -18.26
N ILE A 211 17.26 12.51 -17.47
CA ILE A 211 15.94 12.04 -17.03
C ILE A 211 14.81 12.61 -17.91
N TYR A 212 15.07 13.71 -18.64
CA TYR A 212 14.17 14.20 -19.68
C TYR A 212 14.35 13.41 -20.99
N LEU A 213 13.78 12.20 -21.03
CA LEU A 213 13.37 11.62 -22.32
C LEU A 213 12.01 12.24 -22.64
N GLU A 214 12.00 13.18 -23.60
CA GLU A 214 10.82 13.93 -24.08
C GLU A 214 9.83 13.08 -24.90
N ASP A 215 10.05 11.76 -25.03
CA ASP A 215 9.13 10.87 -25.73
C ASP A 215 8.33 10.03 -24.72
N GLU A 216 7.00 10.01 -24.88
CA GLU A 216 6.08 9.18 -24.09
C GLU A 216 6.52 7.71 -24.13
N VAL A 217 7.08 7.22 -23.03
CA VAL A 217 7.44 5.80 -22.87
C VAL A 217 6.18 4.97 -23.01
N SER A 218 6.12 4.11 -24.01
CA SER A 218 4.97 3.23 -24.23
C SER A 218 4.82 2.21 -23.10
N ASP A 219 3.62 1.69 -22.89
CA ASP A 219 3.34 0.69 -21.86
C ASP A 219 4.25 -0.56 -22.01
N GLU A 220 4.64 -0.91 -23.24
CA GLU A 220 5.55 -2.03 -23.53
C GLU A 220 7.00 -1.74 -23.11
N GLU A 221 7.47 -0.51 -23.31
CA GLU A 221 8.81 -0.08 -22.91
C GLU A 221 8.92 0.03 -21.39
N PHE A 222 7.87 0.50 -20.73
CA PHE A 222 7.80 0.54 -19.26
C PHE A 222 7.83 -0.87 -18.65
N ASP A 223 7.04 -1.80 -19.18
CA ASP A 223 7.06 -3.21 -18.80
C ASP A 223 8.46 -3.82 -18.96
N TYR A 224 9.12 -3.53 -20.08
CA TYR A 224 10.48 -3.99 -20.35
C TYR A 224 11.51 -3.43 -19.36
N MET A 225 11.43 -2.13 -19.05
CA MET A 225 12.31 -1.49 -18.07
C MET A 225 12.13 -2.06 -16.66
N LEU A 226 10.89 -2.31 -16.23
CA LEU A 226 10.61 -2.98 -14.96
C LEU A 226 11.21 -4.39 -14.93
N HIS A 227 11.07 -5.15 -16.01
CA HIS A 227 11.66 -6.49 -16.12
C HIS A 227 13.18 -6.42 -16.00
N CYS A 228 13.82 -5.49 -16.70
CA CYS A 228 15.26 -5.28 -16.62
C CYS A 228 15.70 -4.95 -15.19
N LEU A 229 14.96 -4.08 -14.49
CA LEU A 229 15.25 -3.71 -13.11
C LEU A 229 15.13 -4.91 -12.14
N VAL A 230 14.13 -5.77 -12.34
CA VAL A 230 13.93 -6.99 -11.56
C VAL A 230 15.09 -7.97 -11.77
N VAL A 231 15.49 -8.20 -13.02
CA VAL A 231 16.64 -9.07 -13.35
C VAL A 231 17.92 -8.49 -12.76
N TYR A 232 18.13 -7.19 -12.89
CA TYR A 232 19.27 -6.48 -12.35
C TYR A 232 19.41 -6.67 -10.83
N ARG A 233 18.29 -6.53 -10.09
CA ARG A 233 18.23 -6.78 -8.65
C ARG A 233 18.49 -8.24 -8.29
N LYS A 234 17.95 -9.19 -9.06
CA LYS A 234 18.19 -10.63 -8.84
C LYS A 234 19.66 -11.01 -9.03
N LEU A 235 20.33 -10.38 -9.99
CA LEU A 235 21.76 -10.57 -10.23
C LEU A 235 22.64 -9.82 -9.22
N ASN A 236 22.03 -9.11 -8.27
CA ASN A 236 22.72 -8.34 -7.22
C ASN A 236 23.75 -7.35 -7.79
N LEU A 237 23.46 -6.84 -9.00
CA LEU A 237 24.34 -5.92 -9.70
C LEU A 237 24.28 -4.56 -9.01
N LYS A 238 25.45 -3.92 -8.91
CA LYS A 238 25.56 -2.56 -8.36
C LYS A 238 25.50 -1.55 -9.50
N PRO A 239 24.77 -0.42 -9.33
CA PRO A 239 24.70 0.64 -10.33
C PRO A 239 26.09 0.95 -10.85
N ILE A 240 26.25 0.95 -12.18
CA ILE A 240 27.49 1.40 -12.81
C ILE A 240 27.60 2.88 -12.45
N LYS A 241 28.68 3.22 -11.74
CA LYS A 241 28.99 4.59 -11.33
C LYS A 241 29.47 5.41 -12.51
#